data_AF-A0AAW5S285-F1
#
_entry.id   AF-A0AAW5S285-F1
#
_cell.length_a   1.000
_cell.length_b   1.000
_cell.length_c   1.000
_cell.angle_alpha   90.00
_cell.angle_beta   90.00
_cell.angle_gamma   90.00
#
_symmetry.space_group_name_H-M   'P 1'
#
loop_
_entity.id
_entity.type
_entity.pdbx_description
1 polymer ?
#
loop_
_entity_poly.entity_id
_entity_poly.type
_entity_poly.pdbx_seq_one_letter_code
_entity_poly.pdbx_strand_id
1 'polypeptide(L)'
;MSQSTSPYHTSVFAELRRAITNVAVPHNEPPAIVRRRRVVVAITLVLGAAVLGYSLRRHPGESSFYWLTLGLAAVWTVGALSSGPLHLGGICWRGRNQRPVITGTTVGLLLGGAFVVGGLIAREIPAVSALITRVLLYAHHGWLPLVVAITVINGIAEELFFRGALYTALGRYHPVLISTLLYTAATMAAGNPMLGFAAVILGTVCALERRASGGVLAPVLTHCGWGLIMVLALPPVFGL
;
A
#
# COMPACT_ATOMS: atom_id res chain seq x y z
N MET A 1 -34.52 6.29 40.93
CA MET A 1 -34.85 6.04 39.51
C MET A 1 -33.62 5.43 38.84
N SER A 2 -33.68 4.14 38.50
CA SER A 2 -32.60 3.43 37.80
C SER A 2 -32.60 3.90 36.34
N GLN A 3 -31.54 4.59 35.91
CA GLN A 3 -31.37 4.92 34.49
C GLN A 3 -30.97 3.66 33.74
N SER A 4 -31.90 3.18 32.91
CA SER A 4 -31.67 2.10 31.95
C SER A 4 -30.58 2.52 30.96
N THR A 5 -29.45 1.82 30.98
CA THR A 5 -28.41 1.91 29.96
C THR A 5 -28.93 1.31 28.66
N SER A 6 -29.50 2.15 27.80
CA SER A 6 -29.89 1.73 26.46
C SER A 6 -28.65 1.21 25.70
N PRO A 7 -28.69 -0.01 25.11
CA PRO A 7 -27.56 -0.56 24.37
C PRO A 7 -27.31 0.28 23.12
N TYR A 8 -26.06 0.72 22.94
CA TYR A 8 -25.59 1.51 21.81
C TYR A 8 -25.60 0.65 20.53
N HIS A 9 -26.76 0.53 19.87
CA HIS A 9 -26.86 -0.08 18.55
C HIS A 9 -26.47 0.96 17.48
N THR A 10 -25.17 1.21 17.30
CA THR A 10 -24.70 1.84 16.07
C THR A 10 -24.92 0.89 14.91
N SER A 11 -25.61 1.35 13.85
CA SER A 11 -25.78 0.54 12.65
C SER A 11 -24.42 0.25 12.01
N VAL A 12 -24.25 -0.93 11.41
CA VAL A 12 -23.00 -1.34 10.73
C VAL A 12 -22.55 -0.29 9.71
N PHE A 13 -23.50 0.35 9.04
CA PHE A 13 -23.21 1.42 8.08
C PHE A 13 -22.66 2.69 8.76
N ALA A 14 -23.19 3.06 9.93
CA ALA A 14 -22.67 4.18 10.71
C ALA A 14 -21.26 3.90 11.24
N GLU A 15 -20.97 2.66 11.66
CA GLU A 15 -19.62 2.24 12.08
C GLU A 15 -18.64 2.22 10.90
N LEU A 16 -19.07 1.72 9.74
CA LEU A 16 -18.25 1.70 8.53
C LEU A 16 -17.92 3.12 8.06
N ARG A 17 -18.94 4.01 8.02
CA ARG A 17 -18.76 5.42 7.72
C ARG A 17 -17.81 6.08 8.71
N ARG A 18 -17.99 5.83 10.01
CA ARG A 18 -17.12 6.37 11.06
C ARG A 18 -15.68 5.89 10.91
N ALA A 19 -15.47 4.61 10.59
CA ALA A 19 -14.15 4.06 10.33
C ALA A 19 -13.48 4.75 9.13
N ILE A 20 -14.21 4.98 8.03
CA ILE A 20 -13.70 5.64 6.82
C ILE A 20 -13.38 7.13 7.06
N THR A 21 -14.23 7.83 7.82
CA THR A 21 -14.06 9.26 8.12
C THR A 21 -13.14 9.53 9.30
N ASN A 22 -12.74 8.50 10.05
CA ASN A 22 -11.90 8.69 11.23
C ASN A 22 -10.56 9.33 10.84
N VAL A 23 -10.10 10.25 11.67
CA VAL A 23 -8.77 10.83 11.58
C VAL A 23 -8.08 10.53 12.89
N ALA A 24 -7.19 9.54 12.87
CA ALA A 24 -6.44 9.17 14.05
C ALA A 24 -5.60 10.37 14.54
N VAL A 25 -5.60 10.56 15.86
CA VAL A 25 -4.89 11.67 16.50
C VAL A 25 -3.39 11.57 16.15
N PRO A 26 -2.78 12.61 15.55
CA PRO A 26 -1.36 12.63 15.29
C PRO A 26 -0.56 12.54 16.60
N HIS A 27 0.54 11.80 16.59
CA HIS A 27 1.44 11.76 17.73
C HIS A 27 2.23 13.08 17.77
N ASN A 28 2.22 13.75 18.92
CA ASN A 28 2.97 14.98 19.13
C ASN A 28 4.45 14.63 19.33
N GLU A 29 5.23 14.74 18.25
CA GLU A 29 6.68 14.59 18.29
C GLU A 29 7.39 15.95 18.39
N PRO A 30 8.53 16.06 19.09
CA PRO A 30 9.32 17.29 19.13
C PRO A 30 9.78 17.74 17.73
N PRO A 31 9.90 19.06 17.45
CA PRO A 31 10.30 19.57 16.13
C PRO A 31 11.61 18.99 15.59
N ALA A 32 12.58 18.70 16.47
CA ALA A 32 13.85 18.09 16.10
C ALA A 32 13.69 16.67 15.53
N ILE A 33 12.77 15.88 16.09
CA ILE A 33 12.46 14.52 15.63
C ILE A 33 11.74 14.57 14.29
N VAL A 34 10.79 15.49 14.12
CA VAL A 34 10.10 15.72 12.85
C VAL A 34 11.09 16.11 11.75
N ARG A 35 12.06 16.99 12.05
CA ARG A 35 13.11 17.35 11.09
C ARG A 35 13.97 16.14 10.70
N ARG A 36 14.41 15.35 11.68
CA ARG A 36 15.17 14.11 11.42
C ARG A 36 14.39 13.15 10.52
N ARG A 37 13.10 12.92 10.82
CA ARG A 37 12.20 12.10 9.98
C ARG A 37 12.18 12.58 8.53
N ARG A 38 11.99 13.88 8.32
CA ARG A 38 11.95 14.46 6.96
C ARG A 38 13.26 14.28 6.20
N VAL A 39 14.40 14.47 6.87
CA VAL A 39 15.73 14.26 6.26
C VAL A 39 15.92 12.80 5.86
N VAL A 40 15.63 11.86 6.77
CA VAL A 40 15.75 10.42 6.48
C VAL A 40 14.84 10.02 5.32
N VAL A 41 13.56 10.42 5.37
CA VAL A 41 12.58 10.13 4.30
C VAL A 41 13.02 10.72 2.96
N ALA A 42 13.54 11.95 2.93
CA ALA A 42 14.03 12.58 1.71
C ALA A 42 15.23 11.81 1.13
N ILE A 43 16.20 11.42 1.97
CA ILE A 43 17.36 10.61 1.55
C ILE A 43 16.88 9.27 1.00
N THR A 44 15.97 8.58 1.70
CA THR A 44 15.44 7.30 1.25
C THR A 44 14.68 7.43 -0.08
N LEU A 45 13.89 8.50 -0.29
CA LEU A 45 13.23 8.75 -1.57
C LEU A 45 14.24 8.92 -2.71
N VAL A 46 15.33 9.65 -2.48
CA VAL A 46 16.40 9.83 -3.48
C VAL A 46 17.08 8.50 -3.78
N LEU A 47 17.41 7.71 -2.75
CA LEU A 47 18.02 6.38 -2.92
C LEU A 47 17.07 5.42 -3.68
N GLY A 48 15.80 5.39 -3.31
CA GLY A 48 14.79 4.58 -3.98
C GLY A 48 14.59 5.00 -5.44
N ALA A 49 14.56 6.30 -5.73
CA ALA A 49 14.50 6.82 -7.09
C ALA A 49 15.75 6.44 -7.91
N ALA A 50 16.95 6.45 -7.31
CA ALA A 50 18.17 6.01 -7.97
C ALA A 50 18.14 4.50 -8.29
N VAL A 51 17.67 3.67 -7.35
CA VAL A 51 17.51 2.22 -7.55
C VAL A 51 16.48 1.94 -8.65
N LEU A 52 15.33 2.63 -8.64
CA LEU A 52 14.30 2.53 -9.67
C LEU A 52 14.83 2.95 -11.05
N GLY A 53 15.52 4.09 -11.13
CA GLY A 53 16.13 4.58 -12.36
C GLY A 53 17.21 3.66 -12.91
N TYR A 54 17.94 2.96 -12.04
CA TYR A 54 18.88 1.91 -12.44
C TYR A 54 18.15 0.65 -12.93
N SER A 55 17.07 0.26 -12.25
CA SER A 55 16.27 -0.91 -12.63
C SER A 55 15.62 -0.77 -14.00
N LEU A 56 15.24 0.45 -14.41
CA LEU A 56 14.73 0.75 -15.76
C LEU A 56 15.73 0.44 -16.89
N ARG A 57 17.03 0.33 -16.59
CA ARG A 57 18.07 0.01 -17.57
C ARG A 57 18.28 -1.50 -17.76
N ARG A 58 17.52 -2.34 -17.05
CA ARG A 58 17.64 -3.80 -17.05
C ARG A 58 16.51 -4.45 -17.83
N HIS A 59 16.79 -5.57 -18.49
CA HIS A 59 15.79 -6.26 -19.27
C HIS A 59 14.78 -7.03 -18.39
N PRO A 60 13.49 -7.06 -18.78
CA PRO A 60 12.47 -7.87 -18.12
C PRO A 60 12.86 -9.36 -18.09
N GLY A 61 12.77 -10.02 -16.94
CA GLY A 61 12.98 -11.48 -16.81
C GLY A 61 14.41 -11.92 -16.46
N GLU A 62 15.37 -11.00 -16.35
CA GLU A 62 16.68 -11.32 -15.79
C GLU A 62 16.60 -11.56 -14.27
N SER A 63 17.40 -12.49 -13.75
CA SER A 63 17.52 -12.76 -12.31
C SER A 63 17.93 -11.52 -11.49
N SER A 64 18.54 -10.53 -12.14
CA SER A 64 18.88 -9.22 -11.59
C SER A 64 17.63 -8.45 -11.09
N PHE A 65 16.46 -8.67 -11.69
CA PHE A 65 15.21 -7.99 -11.33
C PHE A 65 14.72 -8.37 -9.92
N TYR A 66 14.84 -9.65 -9.53
CA TYR A 66 14.44 -10.12 -8.20
C TYR A 66 15.30 -9.47 -7.11
N TRP A 67 16.62 -9.43 -7.33
CA TRP A 67 17.54 -8.79 -6.41
C TRP A 67 17.35 -7.27 -6.32
N LEU A 68 17.04 -6.61 -7.44
CA LEU A 68 16.72 -5.18 -7.44
C LEU A 68 15.43 -4.88 -6.70
N THR A 69 14.39 -5.71 -6.87
CA THR A 69 13.12 -5.55 -6.15
C THR A 69 13.30 -5.76 -4.66
N LEU A 70 14.03 -6.79 -4.26
CA LEU A 70 14.37 -7.03 -2.85
C LEU A 70 15.27 -5.92 -2.28
N GLY A 71 16.23 -5.42 -3.06
CA GLY A 71 17.07 -4.29 -2.68
C GLY A 71 16.26 -3.01 -2.48
N LEU A 72 15.27 -2.74 -3.35
CA LEU A 72 14.36 -1.62 -3.21
C LEU A 72 13.48 -1.77 -1.95
N ALA A 73 12.93 -2.97 -1.70
CA ALA A 73 12.20 -3.28 -0.48
C ALA A 73 13.07 -3.07 0.79
N ALA A 74 14.36 -3.43 0.72
CA ALA A 74 15.30 -3.17 1.80
C ALA A 74 15.52 -1.66 2.01
N VAL A 75 15.69 -0.87 0.94
CA VAL A 75 15.81 0.61 1.02
C VAL A 75 14.59 1.21 1.72
N TRP A 76 13.38 0.82 1.31
CA TRP A 76 12.14 1.29 1.93
C TRP A 76 12.03 0.89 3.40
N THR A 77 12.30 -0.38 3.72
CA THR A 77 12.22 -0.89 5.08
C THR A 77 13.23 -0.21 6.00
N VAL A 78 14.50 -0.15 5.60
CA VAL A 78 15.57 0.49 6.37
C VAL A 78 15.28 1.97 6.55
N GLY A 79 14.88 2.68 5.49
CA GLY A 79 14.50 4.08 5.58
C GLY A 79 13.32 4.31 6.53
N ALA A 80 12.33 3.41 6.51
CA ALA A 80 11.17 3.50 7.39
C ALA A 80 11.55 3.32 8.87
N LEU A 81 12.33 2.28 9.19
CA LEU A 81 12.78 1.99 10.55
C LEU A 81 13.77 3.04 11.08
N SER A 82 14.63 3.58 10.21
CA SER A 82 15.61 4.62 10.57
C SER A 82 14.95 5.97 10.85
N SER A 83 13.78 6.21 10.25
CA SER A 83 13.03 7.46 10.40
C SER A 83 12.45 7.60 11.82
N GLY A 84 12.01 6.52 12.46
CA GLY A 84 11.39 6.56 13.79
C GLY A 84 10.36 5.45 14.01
N PRO A 85 9.68 5.42 15.17
CA PRO A 85 8.74 4.35 15.49
C PRO A 85 7.57 4.31 14.49
N LEU A 86 7.28 3.11 14.02
CA LEU A 86 6.12 2.82 13.16
C LEU A 86 4.99 2.26 14.03
N HIS A 87 3.82 2.88 13.91
CA HIS A 87 2.65 2.49 14.70
C HIS A 87 1.80 1.53 13.88
N LEU A 88 1.34 0.44 14.53
CA LEU A 88 0.46 -0.54 13.88
C LEU A 88 -0.97 -0.03 13.73
N GLY A 89 -1.39 0.92 14.57
CA GLY A 89 -2.72 1.53 14.53
C GLY A 89 -3.79 0.69 15.23
N GLY A 90 -4.97 1.28 15.38
CA GLY A 90 -6.15 0.68 15.99
C GLY A 90 -7.42 1.31 15.43
N ILE A 91 -8.47 0.51 15.28
CA ILE A 91 -9.80 0.97 14.89
C ILE A 91 -10.75 0.67 16.03
N CYS A 92 -11.59 1.66 16.39
CA CYS A 92 -12.67 1.45 17.34
C CYS A 92 -13.82 0.74 16.63
N TRP A 93 -13.99 -0.55 16.91
CA TRP A 93 -15.07 -1.38 16.38
C TRP A 93 -15.93 -1.87 17.54
N ARG A 94 -17.25 -1.62 17.49
CA ARG A 94 -18.20 -1.94 18.57
C ARG A 94 -17.75 -1.44 19.96
N GLY A 95 -17.20 -0.22 20.02
CA GLY A 95 -16.74 0.40 21.28
C GLY A 95 -15.43 -0.17 21.85
N ARG A 96 -14.75 -1.10 21.16
CA ARG A 96 -13.43 -1.61 21.55
C ARG A 96 -12.37 -1.22 20.53
N ASN A 97 -11.23 -0.76 21.00
CA ASN A 97 -10.08 -0.51 20.13
C ASN A 97 -9.44 -1.86 19.77
N GLN A 98 -9.53 -2.27 18.50
CA GLN A 98 -8.97 -3.52 18.01
C GLN A 98 -7.92 -3.24 16.93
N ARG A 99 -6.98 -4.18 16.78
CA ARG A 99 -6.05 -4.14 15.64
C ARG A 99 -6.85 -4.32 14.36
N PRO A 100 -6.58 -3.52 13.31
CA PRO A 100 -7.41 -3.50 12.10
C PRO A 100 -7.09 -4.65 11.14
N VAL A 101 -6.99 -5.88 11.66
CA VAL A 101 -6.64 -7.06 10.89
C VAL A 101 -7.77 -7.43 9.94
N ILE A 102 -8.98 -7.59 10.48
CA ILE A 102 -10.16 -7.96 9.69
C ILE A 102 -10.46 -6.87 8.65
N THR A 103 -10.40 -5.60 9.05
CA THR A 103 -10.67 -4.47 8.15
C THR A 103 -9.69 -4.42 6.99
N GLY A 104 -8.38 -4.41 7.26
CA GLY A 104 -7.36 -4.35 6.19
C GLY A 104 -7.41 -5.57 5.26
N THR A 105 -7.53 -6.78 5.81
CA THR A 105 -7.66 -7.98 4.96
C THR A 105 -8.94 -7.94 4.12
N THR A 106 -10.08 -7.53 4.68
CA THR A 106 -11.35 -7.43 3.94
C THR A 106 -11.25 -6.40 2.83
N VAL A 107 -10.68 -5.22 3.10
CA VAL A 107 -10.49 -4.17 2.10
C VAL A 107 -9.54 -4.64 0.99
N GLY A 108 -8.43 -5.31 1.33
CA GLY A 108 -7.53 -5.93 0.35
C GLY A 108 -8.22 -6.93 -0.56
N LEU A 109 -9.04 -7.82 0.01
CA LEU A 109 -9.80 -8.81 -0.77
C LEU A 109 -10.85 -8.16 -1.69
N LEU A 110 -11.60 -7.18 -1.18
CA LEU A 110 -12.60 -6.46 -1.97
C LEU A 110 -11.95 -5.64 -3.09
N LEU A 111 -10.85 -4.96 -2.79
CA LEU A 111 -10.10 -4.19 -3.77
C LEU A 111 -9.50 -5.10 -4.85
N GLY A 112 -8.90 -6.22 -4.45
CA GLY A 112 -8.39 -7.22 -5.38
C GLY A 112 -9.50 -7.80 -6.27
N GLY A 113 -10.65 -8.14 -5.69
CA GLY A 113 -11.83 -8.59 -6.43
C GLY A 113 -12.33 -7.54 -7.43
N ALA A 114 -12.38 -6.27 -7.05
CA ALA A 114 -12.75 -5.17 -7.94
C ALA A 114 -11.75 -5.04 -9.11
N PHE A 115 -10.45 -5.25 -8.87
CA PHE A 115 -9.44 -5.27 -9.93
C PHE A 115 -9.57 -6.48 -10.86
N VAL A 116 -9.94 -7.65 -10.34
CA VAL A 116 -10.23 -8.84 -11.17
C VAL A 116 -11.42 -8.59 -12.08
N VAL A 117 -12.51 -8.03 -11.53
CA VAL A 117 -13.69 -7.64 -12.33
C VAL A 117 -13.34 -6.56 -13.34
N GLY A 118 -12.57 -5.54 -12.95
CA GLY A 118 -12.05 -4.53 -13.86
C GLY A 118 -11.15 -5.12 -14.95
N GLY A 119 -10.34 -6.13 -14.61
CA GLY A 119 -9.50 -6.89 -15.53
C GLY A 119 -10.31 -7.64 -16.58
N LEU A 120 -11.44 -8.24 -16.20
CA LEU A 120 -12.38 -8.89 -17.12
C LEU A 120 -12.97 -7.93 -18.15
N ILE A 121 -13.14 -6.65 -17.80
CA ILE A 121 -13.59 -5.62 -18.73
C ILE A 121 -12.39 -5.12 -19.57
N ALA A 122 -11.26 -4.86 -18.91
CA ALA A 122 -10.06 -4.32 -19.54
C ALA A 122 -9.43 -5.27 -20.57
N ARG A 123 -9.60 -6.59 -20.42
CA ARG A 123 -9.14 -7.58 -21.40
C ARG A 123 -9.80 -7.42 -22.77
N GLU A 124 -11.02 -6.89 -22.82
CA GLU A 124 -11.77 -6.66 -24.07
C GLU A 124 -11.27 -5.41 -24.83
N ILE A 125 -10.39 -4.61 -24.22
CA ILE A 125 -9.82 -3.40 -24.81
C ILE A 125 -8.37 -3.69 -25.19
N PRO A 126 -8.04 -3.90 -26.48
CA PRO A 126 -6.72 -4.39 -26.89
C PRO A 126 -5.53 -3.56 -26.40
N ALA A 127 -5.65 -2.22 -26.44
CA ALA A 127 -4.61 -1.31 -25.97
C ALA A 127 -4.34 -1.43 -24.45
N VAL A 128 -5.39 -1.64 -23.66
CA VAL A 128 -5.28 -1.79 -22.19
C VAL A 128 -4.81 -3.18 -21.83
N SER A 129 -5.36 -4.21 -22.48
CA SER A 129 -4.95 -5.61 -22.29
C SER A 129 -3.46 -5.78 -22.54
N ALA A 130 -2.93 -5.22 -23.63
CA ALA A 130 -1.49 -5.30 -23.93
C ALA A 130 -0.62 -4.69 -22.81
N LEU A 131 -1.06 -3.59 -22.19
CA LEU A 131 -0.35 -2.97 -21.07
C LEU A 131 -0.41 -3.84 -19.80
N ILE A 132 -1.56 -4.44 -19.51
CA ILE A 132 -1.73 -5.32 -18.33
C ILE A 132 -0.93 -6.61 -18.51
N THR A 133 -1.03 -7.28 -19.66
CA THR A 133 -0.27 -8.50 -19.98
C THR A 133 1.23 -8.28 -19.83
N ARG A 134 1.77 -7.13 -20.26
CA ARG A 134 3.20 -6.79 -20.06
C ARG A 134 3.60 -6.78 -18.59
N VAL A 135 2.73 -6.36 -17.67
CA VAL A 135 3.00 -6.41 -16.22
C VAL A 135 2.91 -7.85 -15.72
N LEU A 136 1.90 -8.60 -16.14
CA LEU A 136 1.63 -9.94 -15.63
C LEU A 136 2.68 -10.97 -16.11
N LEU A 137 3.32 -10.73 -17.25
CA LEU A 137 4.43 -11.57 -17.73
C LEU A 137 5.61 -11.63 -16.74
N TYR A 138 5.85 -10.56 -15.97
CA TYR A 138 6.87 -10.59 -14.91
C TYR A 138 6.54 -11.58 -13.79
N ALA A 139 5.24 -11.81 -13.53
CA ALA A 139 4.81 -12.79 -12.55
C ALA A 139 4.89 -14.24 -13.06
N HIS A 140 4.82 -14.43 -14.38
CA HIS A 140 4.78 -15.76 -15.01
C HIS A 140 6.17 -16.35 -15.32
N HIS A 141 7.20 -15.52 -15.55
CA HIS A 141 8.55 -16.00 -15.92
C HIS A 141 9.43 -16.45 -14.72
N GLY A 142 8.85 -16.62 -13.53
CA GLY A 142 9.58 -16.93 -12.30
C GLY A 142 9.04 -18.16 -11.57
N TRP A 143 9.81 -18.64 -10.59
CA TRP A 143 9.29 -19.60 -9.62
C TRP A 143 8.16 -18.93 -8.82
N LEU A 144 6.92 -19.35 -9.05
CA LEU A 144 5.73 -18.68 -8.51
C LEU A 144 5.80 -18.41 -6.98
N PRO A 145 6.26 -19.35 -6.12
CA PRO A 145 6.47 -19.07 -4.69
C PRO A 145 7.43 -17.92 -4.41
N LEU A 146 8.50 -17.76 -5.21
CA LEU A 146 9.44 -16.65 -5.09
C LEU A 146 8.78 -15.33 -5.47
N VAL A 147 8.02 -15.29 -6.56
CA VAL A 147 7.27 -14.10 -7.00
C VAL A 147 6.26 -13.67 -5.95
N VAL A 148 5.52 -14.63 -5.38
CA VAL A 148 4.58 -14.41 -4.28
C VAL A 148 5.30 -13.84 -3.06
N ALA A 149 6.43 -14.43 -2.65
CA ALA A 149 7.21 -13.94 -1.52
C ALA A 149 7.71 -12.51 -1.75
N ILE A 150 8.28 -12.22 -2.92
CA ILE A 150 8.74 -10.87 -3.29
C ILE A 150 7.58 -9.87 -3.27
N THR A 151 6.41 -10.26 -3.77
CA THR A 151 5.21 -9.39 -3.80
C THR A 151 4.78 -9.02 -2.38
N VAL A 152 4.72 -9.99 -1.47
CA VAL A 152 4.35 -9.75 -0.07
C VAL A 152 5.40 -8.89 0.62
N ILE A 153 6.70 -9.20 0.46
CA ILE A 153 7.80 -8.44 1.05
C ILE A 153 7.77 -6.99 0.56
N ASN A 154 7.58 -6.78 -0.75
CA ASN A 154 7.54 -5.45 -1.34
C ASN A 154 6.32 -4.66 -0.87
N GLY A 155 5.13 -5.28 -0.85
CA GLY A 155 3.92 -4.63 -0.32
C GLY A 155 4.07 -4.20 1.14
N ILE A 156 4.69 -5.03 1.99
CA ILE A 156 5.03 -4.65 3.36
C ILE A 156 5.98 -3.45 3.36
N ALA A 157 7.11 -3.54 2.65
CA ALA A 157 8.14 -2.51 2.65
C ALA A 157 7.61 -1.15 2.17
N GLU A 158 6.81 -1.15 1.10
CA GLU A 158 6.18 0.06 0.55
C GLU A 158 5.24 0.70 1.59
N GLU A 159 4.40 -0.07 2.27
CA GLU A 159 3.49 0.50 3.27
C GLU A 159 4.20 0.99 4.53
N LEU A 160 5.27 0.31 4.96
CA LEU A 160 6.14 0.80 6.04
C LEU A 160 6.74 2.17 5.69
N PHE A 161 7.16 2.36 4.45
CA PHE A 161 7.77 3.62 4.01
C PHE A 161 6.73 4.70 3.70
N PHE A 162 5.84 4.46 2.73
CA PHE A 162 4.91 5.47 2.21
C PHE A 162 3.82 5.83 3.24
N ARG A 163 3.21 4.84 3.91
CA ARG A 163 2.11 5.05 4.89
C ARG A 163 2.63 5.11 6.33
N GLY A 164 3.83 4.61 6.58
CA GLY A 164 4.51 4.74 7.87
C GLY A 164 5.36 6.01 7.96
N ALA A 165 6.58 5.93 7.46
CA ALA A 165 7.60 6.97 7.65
C ALA A 165 7.27 8.29 6.94
N LEU A 166 7.01 8.25 5.63
CA LEU A 166 6.68 9.42 4.81
C LEU A 166 5.39 10.09 5.29
N TYR A 167 4.29 9.33 5.39
CA TYR A 167 3.01 9.86 5.86
C TYR A 167 3.14 10.58 7.21
N THR A 168 3.90 10.00 8.13
CA THR A 168 4.10 10.61 9.46
C THR A 168 5.02 11.84 9.39
N ALA A 169 6.05 11.85 8.53
CA ALA A 169 6.94 13.01 8.32
C ALA A 169 6.21 14.23 7.71
N LEU A 170 5.15 13.98 6.93
CA LEU A 170 4.30 15.01 6.35
C LEU A 170 3.39 15.67 7.38
N GLY A 171 3.11 15.04 8.52
CA GLY A 171 2.28 15.62 9.59
C GLY A 171 0.92 16.11 9.06
N ARG A 172 0.67 17.43 9.13
CA ARG A 172 -0.58 18.06 8.66
C ARG A 172 -0.57 18.50 7.19
N TYR A 173 0.56 18.39 6.50
CA TYR A 173 0.73 18.85 5.12
C TYR A 173 0.19 17.81 4.13
N HIS A 174 -1.13 17.73 3.98
CA HIS A 174 -1.85 16.86 3.04
C HIS A 174 -1.26 15.43 2.90
N PRO A 175 -1.11 14.67 4.00
CA PRO A 175 -0.36 13.42 4.00
C PRO A 175 -0.95 12.34 3.09
N VAL A 176 -2.28 12.29 2.94
CA VAL A 176 -2.96 11.39 2.00
C VAL A 176 -2.53 11.68 0.58
N LEU A 177 -2.70 12.92 0.11
CA LEU A 177 -2.39 13.31 -1.26
C LEU A 177 -0.91 13.11 -1.59
N ILE A 178 -0.01 13.65 -0.76
CA ILE A 178 1.42 13.63 -1.07
C ILE A 178 2.00 12.21 -1.00
N SER A 179 1.59 11.39 -0.03
CA SER A 179 2.06 9.99 0.03
C SER A 179 1.56 9.18 -1.16
N THR A 180 0.30 9.39 -1.60
CA THR A 180 -0.23 8.74 -2.80
C THR A 180 0.49 9.21 -4.06
N LEU A 181 0.73 10.51 -4.23
CA LEU A 181 1.43 11.03 -5.41
C LEU A 181 2.87 10.51 -5.51
N LEU A 182 3.60 10.51 -4.40
CA LEU A 182 4.97 9.98 -4.38
C LEU A 182 5.01 8.46 -4.60
N TYR A 183 4.03 7.73 -4.04
CA TYR A 183 3.85 6.31 -4.30
C TYR A 183 3.58 6.04 -5.78
N THR A 184 2.58 6.72 -6.38
CA THR A 184 2.26 6.61 -7.79
C THR A 184 3.47 6.96 -8.67
N ALA A 185 4.20 8.03 -8.37
CA ALA A 185 5.41 8.40 -9.11
C ALA A 185 6.49 7.31 -9.04
N ALA A 186 6.73 6.73 -7.85
CA ALA A 186 7.67 5.63 -7.69
C ALA A 186 7.23 4.38 -8.45
N THR A 187 5.93 4.03 -8.42
CA THR A 187 5.39 2.87 -9.14
C THR A 187 5.40 3.08 -10.66
N MET A 188 5.09 4.29 -11.14
CA MET A 188 5.17 4.62 -12.57
C MET A 188 6.60 4.59 -13.12
N ALA A 189 7.61 4.68 -12.25
CA ALA A 189 9.00 4.49 -12.66
C ALA A 189 9.27 3.08 -13.21
N ALA A 190 8.35 2.12 -13.09
CA ALA A 190 8.42 0.84 -13.81
C ALA A 190 8.06 0.96 -15.31
N GLY A 191 7.65 2.14 -15.80
CA GLY A 191 7.42 2.41 -17.22
C GLY A 191 6.07 1.92 -17.76
N ASN A 192 5.14 1.51 -16.90
CA ASN A 192 3.81 1.07 -17.31
C ASN A 192 2.70 1.97 -16.74
N PRO A 193 1.90 2.65 -17.58
CA PRO A 193 0.83 3.53 -17.11
C PRO A 193 -0.27 2.78 -16.32
N MET A 194 -0.49 1.49 -16.57
CA MET A 194 -1.46 0.70 -15.78
C MET A 194 -0.99 0.48 -14.35
N LEU A 195 0.32 0.41 -14.10
CA LEU A 195 0.86 0.41 -12.75
C LEU A 195 0.60 1.75 -12.05
N GLY A 196 0.69 2.87 -12.77
CA GLY A 196 0.30 4.18 -12.26
C GLY A 196 -1.18 4.24 -11.88
N PHE A 197 -2.07 3.78 -12.76
CA PHE A 197 -3.51 3.70 -12.50
C PHE A 197 -3.80 2.86 -11.25
N ALA A 198 -3.24 1.66 -11.17
CA ALA A 198 -3.36 0.78 -10.00
C ALA A 198 -2.84 1.46 -8.72
N ALA A 199 -1.68 2.11 -8.83
CA ALA A 199 -1.02 2.80 -7.74
C ALA A 199 -1.81 4.01 -7.23
N VAL A 200 -2.59 4.71 -8.05
CA VAL A 200 -3.48 5.78 -7.57
C VAL A 200 -4.58 5.20 -6.69
N ILE A 201 -5.22 4.11 -7.13
CA ILE A 201 -6.34 3.52 -6.41
C ILE A 201 -5.87 2.88 -5.10
N LEU A 202 -4.93 1.93 -5.17
CA LEU A 202 -4.34 1.28 -3.99
C LEU A 202 -3.66 2.33 -3.09
N GLY A 203 -2.92 3.23 -3.73
CA GLY A 203 -2.45 4.54 -3.25
C GLY A 203 -3.36 5.17 -2.22
N THR A 204 -4.51 5.55 -2.72
CA THR A 204 -5.54 6.29 -2.01
C THR A 204 -6.13 5.42 -0.92
N VAL A 205 -6.53 4.18 -1.21
CA VAL A 205 -7.15 3.28 -0.22
C VAL A 205 -6.23 3.09 1.00
N CYS A 206 -4.98 2.68 0.80
CA CYS A 206 -4.00 2.51 1.88
C CYS A 206 -3.75 3.82 2.65
N ALA A 207 -3.72 4.98 1.98
CA ALA A 207 -3.55 6.27 2.65
C ALA A 207 -4.77 6.65 3.51
N LEU A 208 -6.00 6.33 3.05
CA LEU A 208 -7.23 6.51 3.82
C LEU A 208 -7.27 5.57 5.03
N GLU A 209 -6.88 4.31 4.85
CA GLU A 209 -6.78 3.34 5.95
C GLU A 209 -5.77 3.75 7.00
N ARG A 210 -4.61 4.29 6.56
CA ARG A 210 -3.61 4.84 7.47
C ARG A 210 -4.16 6.03 8.26
N ARG A 211 -4.95 6.89 7.63
CA ARG A 211 -5.62 8.02 8.30
C ARG A 211 -6.65 7.54 9.32
N ALA A 212 -7.44 6.54 8.96
CA ALA A 212 -8.51 5.97 9.77
C ALA A 212 -7.99 5.19 10.99
N SER A 213 -6.97 4.36 10.79
CA SER A 213 -6.43 3.45 11.81
C SER A 213 -5.30 4.05 12.64
N GLY A 214 -4.64 5.11 12.14
CA GLY A 214 -3.49 5.68 12.83
C GLY A 214 -2.20 4.86 12.68
N GLY A 215 -2.19 3.81 11.87
CA GLY A 215 -0.99 2.99 11.68
C GLY A 215 -0.94 2.21 10.37
N VAL A 216 0.11 1.42 10.21
CA VAL A 216 0.47 0.75 8.95
C VAL A 216 -0.14 -0.64 8.80
N LEU A 217 -0.71 -1.24 9.85
CA LEU A 217 -1.15 -2.63 9.79
C LEU A 217 -2.29 -2.85 8.78
N ALA A 218 -3.30 -1.99 8.78
CA ALA A 218 -4.40 -2.07 7.80
C ALA A 218 -3.88 -1.91 6.36
N PRO A 219 -3.15 -0.84 6.02
CA PRO A 219 -2.53 -0.68 4.71
C PRO A 219 -1.69 -1.87 4.27
N VAL A 220 -0.84 -2.41 5.16
CA VAL A 220 -0.01 -3.59 4.86
C VAL A 220 -0.87 -4.79 4.50
N LEU A 221 -1.92 -5.08 5.27
CA LEU A 221 -2.79 -6.22 5.01
C LEU A 221 -3.61 -6.02 3.72
N THR A 222 -4.07 -4.79 3.46
CA THR A 222 -4.74 -4.43 2.20
C THR A 222 -3.84 -4.64 1.01
N HIS A 223 -2.60 -4.14 1.08
CA HIS A 223 -1.62 -4.26 0.02
C HIS A 223 -1.24 -5.73 -0.22
N CYS A 224 -0.96 -6.50 0.83
CA CYS A 224 -0.66 -7.92 0.71
C CYS A 224 -1.83 -8.70 0.11
N GLY A 225 -3.06 -8.49 0.61
CA GLY A 225 -4.25 -9.16 0.11
C GLY A 225 -4.52 -8.84 -1.37
N TRP A 226 -4.44 -7.56 -1.73
CA TRP A 226 -4.57 -7.12 -3.12
C TRP A 226 -3.46 -7.70 -4.00
N GLY A 227 -2.20 -7.60 -3.56
CA GLY A 227 -1.03 -8.06 -4.32
C GLY A 227 -1.05 -9.57 -4.57
N LEU A 228 -1.47 -10.36 -3.59
CA LEU A 228 -1.68 -11.80 -3.76
C LEU A 228 -2.74 -12.10 -4.83
N ILE A 229 -3.86 -11.36 -4.85
CA ILE A 229 -4.89 -11.53 -5.89
C ILE A 229 -4.32 -11.13 -7.26
N MET A 230 -3.54 -10.04 -7.34
CA MET A 230 -2.93 -9.61 -8.60
C MET A 230 -1.93 -10.62 -9.15
N VAL A 231 -1.22 -11.35 -8.29
CA VAL A 231 -0.25 -12.38 -8.71
C VAL A 231 -0.89 -13.73 -8.99
N LEU A 232 -1.91 -14.12 -8.21
CA LEU A 232 -2.46 -15.48 -8.27
C LEU A 232 -3.73 -15.60 -9.11
N ALA A 233 -4.57 -14.56 -9.14
CA ALA A 233 -5.89 -14.62 -9.78
C ALA A 233 -5.98 -13.82 -11.08
N LEU A 234 -5.21 -12.72 -11.20
CA LEU A 234 -5.28 -11.87 -12.39
C LEU A 234 -4.60 -12.48 -13.64
N PRO A 235 -3.45 -13.18 -13.59
CA PRO A 235 -2.83 -13.76 -14.79
C PRO A 235 -3.75 -14.73 -15.57
N PRO A 236 -4.47 -15.67 -14.92
CA PRO A 236 -5.41 -16.56 -15.61
C PRO A 236 -6.53 -15.82 -16.35
N VAL A 237 -6.96 -14.65 -15.85
CA VAL A 237 -7.99 -13.83 -16.51
C VAL A 237 -7.54 -13.31 -17.88
N PHE A 238 -6.23 -13.15 -18.06
CA PHE A 238 -5.57 -12.71 -19.29
C PHE A 238 -4.95 -13.87 -20.09
N GLY A 239 -5.22 -15.13 -19.71
CA GLY A 239 -4.70 -16.31 -20.39
C GLY A 239 -3.22 -16.61 -20.14
N LEU A 240 -2.69 -16.15 -19.00
CA LEU A 240 -1.32 -16.39 -18.51
C LEU A 240 -1.30 -17.34 -17.32
#